data_AF-A0A353V429-F1
#
_entry.id   AF-A0A353V429-F1
#
_cell.length_a   1.000
_cell.length_b   1.000
_cell.length_c   1.000
_cell.angle_alpha   90.00
_cell.angle_beta   90.00
_cell.angle_gamma   90.00
#
_symmetry.space_group_name_H-M   'P 1'
#
loop_
_entity.id
_entity.type
_entity.pdbx_description
1 polymer ?
#
loop_
_entity_poly.entity_id
_entity_poly.type
_entity_poly.pdbx_seq_one_letter_code
_entity_poly.pdbx_strand_id
1 'polypeptide(L)'
;MAADDPRREGIEIIATTAEHAGLLTRQLLAFSRKQVLAPAVLDLNDLVPAMTDMLQRLIGEDVELVFSPWPDLDRVKVDLGQLEQVIVNLVVNARDAMPDGGRITIETANVELGEYFARQHSGVSPGPHVMLAVSDTGTGMDAETQSHMFEPFFTTKEPGKGTGLGLATVYGIVRQSGGSIWVYSEPGAGSTFKIYFPRVEGEPEKVKVPTEPPARGSETVLVVEDENEVRTLVQGILADYGYTVLGAGRSAEALRLVE
;
A
#
# COMPACT_ATOMS: atom_id res chain seq x y z
N MET A 1 -36.35 -8.86 7.89
CA MET A 1 -37.32 -8.97 6.78
C MET A 1 -37.36 -10.42 6.33
N ALA A 2 -38.49 -10.90 5.79
CA ALA A 2 -38.56 -12.25 5.24
C ALA A 2 -37.58 -12.41 4.07
N ALA A 3 -37.15 -13.65 3.77
CA ALA A 3 -36.16 -13.93 2.75
C ALA A 3 -36.54 -13.41 1.34
N ASP A 4 -37.84 -13.36 1.02
CA ASP A 4 -38.39 -12.96 -0.28
C ASP A 4 -38.97 -11.52 -0.33
N ASP A 5 -38.59 -10.63 0.59
CA ASP A 5 -39.10 -9.24 0.52
C ASP A 5 -38.40 -8.49 -0.64
N PRO A 6 -39.13 -8.05 -1.68
CA PRO A 6 -38.55 -7.42 -2.87
C PRO A 6 -37.83 -6.10 -2.59
N ARG A 7 -37.99 -5.53 -1.39
CA ARG A 7 -37.25 -4.33 -0.95
C ARG A 7 -35.87 -4.66 -0.37
N ARG A 8 -35.62 -5.92 -0.04
CA ARG A 8 -34.36 -6.39 0.54
C ARG A 8 -33.20 -6.25 -0.44
N GLU A 9 -33.43 -6.65 -1.69
CA GLU A 9 -32.45 -6.51 -2.77
C GLU A 9 -32.05 -5.04 -2.97
N GLY A 10 -33.03 -4.13 -2.97
CA GLY A 10 -32.76 -2.69 -3.05
C GLY A 10 -31.97 -2.15 -1.85
N ILE A 11 -32.24 -2.63 -0.63
CA ILE A 11 -31.53 -2.22 0.58
C ILE A 11 -30.09 -2.77 0.59
N GLU A 12 -29.89 -4.03 0.18
CA GLU A 12 -28.57 -4.66 0.09
C GLU A 12 -27.69 -3.96 -0.95
N ILE A 13 -28.25 -3.58 -2.11
CA ILE A 13 -27.55 -2.78 -3.13
C ILE A 13 -27.19 -1.38 -2.60
N ILE A 14 -28.09 -0.72 -1.87
CA ILE A 14 -27.80 0.60 -1.27
C ILE A 14 -26.69 0.48 -0.21
N ALA A 15 -26.73 -0.54 0.64
CA ALA A 15 -25.72 -0.76 1.68
C ALA A 15 -24.33 -1.03 1.10
N THR A 16 -24.22 -1.96 0.14
CA THR A 16 -22.94 -2.24 -0.54
C THR A 16 -22.42 -1.04 -1.32
N THR A 17 -23.30 -0.28 -1.98
CA THR A 17 -22.91 0.95 -2.67
C THR A 17 -22.41 2.03 -1.69
N ALA A 18 -23.03 2.16 -0.52
CA ALA A 18 -22.61 3.10 0.52
C ALA A 18 -21.25 2.73 1.13
N GLU A 19 -21.02 1.43 1.40
CA GLU A 19 -19.72 0.93 1.84
C GLU A 19 -18.62 1.20 0.81
N HIS A 20 -18.90 0.91 -0.47
CA HIS A 20 -17.97 1.20 -1.56
C HIS A 20 -17.66 2.70 -1.68
N ALA A 21 -18.68 3.56 -1.58
CA ALA A 21 -18.49 5.01 -1.57
C ALA A 21 -17.65 5.48 -0.37
N GLY A 22 -17.86 4.88 0.81
CA GLY A 22 -17.08 5.16 2.02
C GLY A 22 -15.60 4.75 1.86
N LEU A 23 -15.35 3.55 1.33
CA LEU A 23 -14.00 3.07 0.98
C LEU A 23 -13.29 3.99 -0.02
N LEU A 24 -13.98 4.37 -1.09
CA LEU A 24 -13.45 5.28 -2.11
C LEU A 24 -13.13 6.66 -1.51
N THR A 25 -14.02 7.19 -0.68
CA THR A 25 -13.82 8.50 -0.03
C THR A 25 -12.66 8.45 0.96
N ARG A 26 -12.53 7.36 1.74
CA ARG A 26 -11.39 7.15 2.65
C ARG A 26 -10.07 7.06 1.88
N GLN A 27 -10.04 6.37 0.74
CA GLN A 27 -8.85 6.30 -0.11
C GLN A 27 -8.53 7.64 -0.77
N LEU A 28 -9.52 8.42 -1.18
CA LEU A 28 -9.33 9.78 -1.69
C LEU A 28 -8.83 10.73 -0.62
N LEU A 29 -9.32 10.61 0.61
CA LEU A 29 -8.82 11.38 1.75
C LEU A 29 -7.42 10.92 2.16
N ALA A 30 -7.08 9.64 2.05
CA ALA A 30 -5.72 9.15 2.25
C ALA A 30 -4.77 9.68 1.18
N PHE A 31 -5.22 9.75 -0.08
CA PHE A 31 -4.50 10.36 -1.19
C PHE A 31 -4.37 11.89 -1.04
N SER A 32 -5.41 12.56 -0.54
CA SER A 32 -5.48 14.02 -0.39
C SER A 32 -4.79 14.52 0.88
N ARG A 33 -4.72 13.70 1.94
CA ARG A 33 -3.99 14.05 3.16
C ARG A 33 -2.53 14.20 2.80
N LYS A 34 -2.04 15.44 2.89
CA LYS A 34 -0.61 15.72 3.02
C LYS A 34 -0.12 15.06 4.31
N GLN A 35 0.25 13.79 4.25
CA GLN A 35 1.14 13.23 5.25
C GLN A 35 2.37 14.14 5.30
N VAL A 36 2.78 14.52 6.51
CA VAL A 36 4.04 15.23 6.69
C VAL A 36 5.12 14.22 6.34
N LEU A 37 5.68 14.35 5.13
CA LEU A 37 6.77 13.49 4.70
C LEU A 37 7.95 13.67 5.65
N ALA A 38 8.52 12.56 6.08
CA ALA A 38 9.75 12.52 6.85
C ALA A 38 10.78 11.65 6.10
N PRO A 39 11.36 12.13 4.98
CA PRO A 39 12.34 11.36 4.24
C PRO A 39 13.56 11.05 5.09
N ALA A 40 13.89 9.77 5.21
CA ALA A 40 15.03 9.25 5.95
C ALA A 40 15.98 8.53 4.99
N VAL A 41 17.24 8.38 5.40
CA VAL A 41 18.20 7.53 4.68
C VAL A 41 17.94 6.09 5.09
N LEU A 42 17.53 5.26 4.14
CA LEU A 42 17.13 3.87 4.36
C LEU A 42 18.04 2.90 3.60
N ASP A 43 18.21 1.72 4.20
CA ASP A 43 18.72 0.52 3.53
C ASP A 43 17.54 -0.39 3.18
N LEU A 44 17.36 -0.69 1.91
CA LEU A 44 16.24 -1.54 1.47
C LEU A 44 16.41 -3.00 1.91
N ASN A 45 17.66 -3.44 2.14
CA ASN A 45 17.93 -4.76 2.66
C ASN A 45 17.58 -4.91 4.15
N ASP A 46 17.42 -3.81 4.89
CA ASP A 46 16.87 -3.83 6.25
C ASP A 46 15.32 -3.75 6.21
N LEU A 47 14.78 -2.94 5.30
CA LEU A 47 13.34 -2.71 5.19
C LEU A 47 12.56 -3.96 4.75
N VAL A 48 12.95 -4.59 3.64
CA VAL A 48 12.17 -5.67 3.04
C VAL A 48 12.04 -6.88 4.00
N PRO A 49 13.10 -7.36 4.67
CA PRO A 49 12.98 -8.42 5.67
C PRO A 49 12.05 -8.05 6.82
N ALA A 50 12.09 -6.81 7.32
CA ALA A 50 11.22 -6.36 8.41
C ALA A 50 9.72 -6.42 8.06
N MET A 51 9.37 -6.36 6.77
CA MET A 51 7.99 -6.47 6.29
C MET A 51 7.56 -7.92 6.01
N THR A 52 8.48 -8.90 6.01
CA THR A 52 8.23 -10.25 5.44
C THR A 52 7.05 -10.95 6.10
N ASP A 53 6.95 -10.93 7.43
CA ASP A 53 5.84 -11.55 8.18
C ASP A 53 4.47 -10.92 7.86
N MET A 54 4.45 -9.62 7.61
CA MET A 54 3.23 -8.92 7.19
C MET A 54 2.87 -9.29 5.75
N LEU A 55 3.84 -9.26 4.84
CA LEU A 55 3.62 -9.56 3.42
C LEU A 55 3.14 -11.01 3.22
N GLN A 56 3.73 -11.98 3.92
CA GLN A 56 3.30 -13.39 3.90
C GLN A 56 1.83 -13.55 4.33
N ARG A 57 1.41 -12.84 5.38
CA ARG A 57 0.00 -12.86 5.84
C ARG A 57 -0.95 -12.24 4.82
N LEU A 58 -0.51 -11.23 4.07
CA LEU A 58 -1.32 -10.57 3.05
C LEU A 58 -1.50 -11.45 1.81
N ILE A 59 -0.49 -12.21 1.42
CA ILE A 59 -0.53 -13.00 0.18
C ILE A 59 -1.13 -14.40 0.35
N GLY A 60 -1.10 -14.95 1.56
CA GLY A 60 -1.59 -16.30 1.85
C GLY A 60 -0.57 -17.40 1.60
N GLU A 61 -0.94 -18.65 1.87
CA GLU A 61 -0.03 -19.80 1.83
C GLU A 61 0.25 -20.32 0.41
N ASP A 62 -0.63 -20.00 -0.56
CA ASP A 62 -0.53 -20.46 -1.94
C ASP A 62 0.48 -19.66 -2.78
N VAL A 63 1.05 -18.59 -2.22
CA VAL A 63 2.01 -17.71 -2.91
C VAL A 63 3.33 -17.70 -2.16
N GLU A 64 4.40 -18.11 -2.84
CA GLU A 64 5.76 -18.06 -2.30
C GLU A 64 6.33 -16.64 -2.40
N LEU A 65 6.77 -16.08 -1.27
CA LEU A 65 7.50 -14.81 -1.24
C LEU A 65 9.01 -15.07 -1.14
N VAL A 66 9.76 -14.60 -2.13
CA VAL A 66 11.21 -14.71 -2.22
C VAL A 66 11.84 -13.32 -2.14
N PHE A 67 12.85 -13.15 -1.29
CA PHE A 67 13.67 -11.94 -1.26
C PHE A 67 15.08 -12.23 -1.76
N SER A 68 15.53 -11.49 -2.78
CA SER A 68 16.85 -11.57 -3.39
C SER A 68 17.61 -10.27 -3.18
N PRO A 69 18.30 -10.10 -2.03
CA PRO A 69 19.04 -8.88 -1.74
C PRO A 69 20.35 -8.81 -2.52
N TRP A 70 20.69 -7.62 -3.03
CA TRP A 70 22.04 -7.34 -3.50
C TRP A 70 23.00 -7.12 -2.31
N PRO A 71 24.16 -7.78 -2.25
CA PRO A 71 25.15 -7.55 -1.20
C PRO A 71 25.67 -6.11 -1.21
N ASP A 72 25.84 -5.51 -0.03
CA ASP A 72 26.34 -4.13 0.11
C ASP A 72 25.52 -3.11 -0.72
N LEU A 73 24.19 -3.19 -0.61
CA LEU A 73 23.27 -2.28 -1.29
C LEU A 73 23.54 -0.83 -0.88
N ASP A 74 23.53 0.07 -1.85
CA ASP A 74 23.60 1.50 -1.61
C ASP A 74 22.30 2.01 -0.95
N ARG A 75 22.36 3.20 -0.35
CA ARG A 75 21.24 3.77 0.41
C ARG A 75 20.38 4.70 -0.43
N VAL A 76 19.12 4.84 -0.02
CA VAL A 76 18.15 5.73 -0.66
C VAL A 76 17.60 6.72 0.36
N LYS A 77 17.18 7.91 -0.09
CA LYS A 77 16.50 8.89 0.75
C LYS A 77 15.02 8.95 0.39
N VAL A 78 14.19 8.28 1.18
CA VAL A 78 12.75 8.13 0.95
C VAL A 78 11.99 8.17 2.28
N ASP A 79 10.69 8.42 2.22
CA ASP A 79 9.82 8.26 3.39
C ASP A 79 9.51 6.78 3.61
N LEU A 80 9.72 6.30 4.85
CA LEU A 80 9.57 4.88 5.21
C LEU A 80 8.15 4.36 4.95
N GLY A 81 7.13 5.04 5.49
CA GLY A 81 5.74 4.59 5.37
C GLY A 81 5.25 4.63 3.92
N GLN A 82 5.71 5.61 3.15
CA GLN A 82 5.41 5.70 1.72
C GLN A 82 6.05 4.53 0.94
N LEU A 83 7.29 4.15 1.25
CA LEU A 83 7.93 3.02 0.60
C LEU A 83 7.30 1.68 1.01
N GLU A 84 6.93 1.52 2.28
CA GLU A 84 6.17 0.35 2.75
C GLU A 84 4.84 0.22 1.97
N GLN A 85 4.12 1.33 1.78
CA GLN A 85 2.88 1.36 1.00
C GLN A 85 3.10 0.95 -0.45
N VAL A 86 4.21 1.37 -1.07
CA VAL A 86 4.58 0.96 -2.43
C VAL A 86 4.75 -0.56 -2.50
N ILE A 87 5.52 -1.14 -1.57
CA ILE A 87 5.77 -2.59 -1.53
C ILE A 87 4.45 -3.35 -1.33
N VAL A 88 3.63 -2.93 -0.37
CA VAL A 88 2.32 -3.55 -0.10
C VAL A 88 1.42 -3.51 -1.35
N ASN A 89 1.29 -2.36 -2.01
CA ASN A 89 0.44 -2.23 -3.18
C ASN A 89 0.89 -3.13 -4.33
N LEU A 90 2.21 -3.25 -4.56
CA LEU A 90 2.76 -4.12 -5.59
C LEU A 90 2.53 -5.60 -5.25
N VAL A 91 2.80 -6.00 -4.01
CA VAL A 91 2.63 -7.39 -3.54
C VAL A 91 1.17 -7.83 -3.57
N VAL A 92 0.24 -6.96 -3.14
CA VAL A 92 -1.21 -7.26 -3.22
C VAL A 92 -1.68 -7.38 -4.67
N ASN A 93 -1.23 -6.49 -5.56
CA ASN A 93 -1.55 -6.61 -6.98
C ASN A 93 -0.98 -7.87 -7.62
N ALA A 94 0.25 -8.25 -7.27
CA ALA A 94 0.87 -9.49 -7.71
C ALA A 94 0.06 -10.72 -7.27
N ARG A 95 -0.34 -10.78 -5.99
CA ARG A 95 -1.19 -11.86 -5.47
C ARG A 95 -2.53 -11.93 -6.20
N ASP A 96 -3.18 -10.80 -6.46
CA ASP A 96 -4.46 -10.79 -7.14
C ASP A 96 -4.36 -11.27 -8.60
N ALA A 97 -3.18 -11.18 -9.21
CA ALA A 97 -2.88 -11.74 -10.53
C ALA A 97 -2.54 -13.25 -10.51
N MET A 98 -2.55 -13.90 -9.34
CA MET A 98 -2.17 -15.30 -9.13
C MET A 98 -3.27 -16.08 -8.38
N PRO A 99 -4.45 -16.28 -8.98
CA PRO A 99 -5.57 -16.95 -8.31
C PRO A 99 -5.28 -18.42 -7.94
N ASP A 100 -4.38 -19.08 -8.70
CA ASP A 100 -4.00 -20.49 -8.50
C ASP A 100 -2.68 -20.64 -7.71
N GLY A 101 -2.24 -19.56 -7.05
CA GLY A 101 -0.93 -19.48 -6.41
C GLY A 101 0.20 -19.12 -7.37
N GLY A 102 1.43 -19.05 -6.85
CA GLY A 102 2.58 -18.67 -7.64
C GLY A 102 3.75 -18.16 -6.80
N ARG A 103 4.57 -17.28 -7.38
CA ARG A 103 5.75 -16.73 -6.72
C ARG A 103 5.82 -15.22 -6.90
N ILE A 104 6.10 -14.52 -5.81
CA ILE A 104 6.51 -13.12 -5.79
C ILE A 104 7.99 -13.06 -5.42
N THR A 105 8.78 -12.41 -6.26
CA THR A 105 10.19 -12.13 -5.97
C THR A 105 10.37 -10.64 -5.75
N ILE A 106 10.92 -10.26 -4.60
CA ILE A 106 11.40 -8.90 -4.33
C ILE A 106 12.92 -8.91 -4.49
N GLU A 107 13.45 -8.06 -5.35
CA GLU A 107 14.89 -7.95 -5.60
C GLU A 107 15.39 -6.54 -5.32
N THR A 108 16.59 -6.43 -4.77
CA THR A 108 17.32 -5.15 -4.70
C THR A 108 18.58 -5.24 -5.55
N ALA A 109 19.04 -4.12 -6.11
CA ALA A 109 20.31 -4.06 -6.84
C ALA A 109 20.89 -2.64 -6.93
N ASN A 110 22.21 -2.52 -6.93
CA ASN A 110 22.88 -1.28 -7.36
C ASN A 110 22.98 -1.28 -8.88
N VAL A 111 22.51 -0.22 -9.53
CA VAL A 111 22.49 -0.10 -11.00
C VAL A 111 23.02 1.25 -11.45
N GLU A 112 23.77 1.25 -12.55
CA GLU A 112 24.21 2.47 -13.22
C GLU A 112 23.25 2.79 -14.37
N LEU A 113 22.45 3.85 -14.24
CA LEU A 113 21.53 4.25 -15.28
C LEU A 113 22.25 5.11 -16.32
N GLY A 114 22.34 4.59 -17.55
CA GLY A 114 22.95 5.32 -18.67
C GLY A 114 22.06 6.40 -19.27
N GLU A 115 22.65 7.29 -20.07
CA GLU A 115 21.91 8.38 -20.74
C GLU A 115 20.79 7.92 -21.67
N TYR A 116 20.89 6.72 -22.24
CA TYR A 116 19.83 6.15 -23.09
C TYR A 116 18.55 5.89 -22.29
N PHE A 117 18.70 5.31 -21.09
CA PHE A 117 17.58 5.04 -20.19
C PHE A 117 16.93 6.34 -19.71
N ALA A 118 17.75 7.33 -19.31
CA ALA A 118 17.29 8.65 -18.89
C ALA A 118 16.53 9.42 -19.99
N ARG A 119 16.93 9.26 -21.25
CA ARG A 119 16.23 9.88 -22.40
C ARG A 119 14.85 9.29 -22.66
N GLN A 120 14.66 8.01 -22.36
CA GLN A 120 13.37 7.33 -22.52
C GLN A 120 12.43 7.52 -21.32
N HIS A 121 12.96 7.91 -20.16
CA HIS A 121 12.20 8.00 -18.92
C HIS A 121 12.33 9.39 -18.32
N SER A 122 11.33 10.22 -18.58
CA SER A 122 11.24 11.59 -18.08
C SER A 122 11.41 11.61 -16.55
N GLY A 123 12.30 12.47 -16.05
CA GLY A 123 12.57 12.62 -14.62
C GLY A 123 13.64 11.69 -14.03
N VAL A 124 14.33 10.89 -14.86
CA VAL A 124 15.49 10.08 -14.43
C VAL A 124 16.78 10.81 -14.78
N SER A 125 17.66 11.01 -13.81
CA SER A 125 19.02 11.46 -14.05
C SER A 125 19.93 10.25 -14.30
N PRO A 126 20.88 10.30 -15.24
CA PRO A 126 21.93 9.28 -15.35
C PRO A 126 22.76 9.19 -14.05
N GLY A 127 23.29 8.00 -13.77
CA GLY A 127 24.20 7.75 -12.64
C GLY A 127 23.78 6.60 -11.73
N PRO A 128 24.37 6.51 -10.52
CA PRO A 128 24.16 5.40 -9.61
C PRO A 128 22.77 5.46 -8.97
N HIS A 129 22.05 4.34 -9.05
CA HIS A 129 20.72 4.16 -8.50
C HIS A 129 20.64 2.85 -7.72
N VAL A 130 19.72 2.83 -6.77
CA VAL A 130 19.26 1.60 -6.12
C VAL A 130 17.97 1.18 -6.79
N MET A 131 17.92 -0.06 -7.25
CA MET A 131 16.75 -0.69 -7.84
C MET A 131 16.03 -1.53 -6.77
N LEU A 132 14.71 -1.39 -6.71
CA LEU A 132 13.78 -2.31 -6.06
C LEU A 132 12.88 -2.92 -7.14
N ALA A 133 12.92 -4.23 -7.31
CA ALA A 133 12.03 -4.93 -8.23
C ALA A 133 11.01 -5.79 -7.45
N VAL A 134 9.77 -5.80 -7.93
CA VAL A 134 8.74 -6.76 -7.50
C VAL A 134 8.25 -7.49 -8.74
N SER A 135 8.49 -8.79 -8.79
CA SER A 135 8.13 -9.68 -9.90
C SER A 135 7.14 -10.73 -9.45
N ASP A 136 6.14 -11.00 -10.26
CA ASP A 136 5.17 -12.08 -10.05
C ASP A 136 5.14 -13.05 -11.23
N THR A 137 4.59 -14.24 -10.99
CA THR A 137 4.37 -15.26 -12.02
C THR A 137 2.91 -15.37 -12.43
N GLY A 138 2.15 -14.27 -12.29
CA GLY A 138 0.71 -14.25 -12.51
C GLY A 138 0.30 -14.16 -13.97
N THR A 139 -0.95 -13.74 -14.18
CA THR A 139 -1.55 -13.67 -15.52
C THR A 139 -0.93 -12.60 -16.43
N GLY A 140 -0.16 -11.68 -15.87
CA GLY A 140 0.41 -10.55 -16.62
C GLY A 140 -0.66 -9.60 -17.20
N MET A 141 -0.21 -8.66 -18.03
CA MET A 141 -1.02 -7.58 -18.60
C MET A 141 -0.79 -7.44 -20.10
N ASP A 142 -1.86 -7.17 -20.86
CA ASP A 142 -1.76 -6.77 -22.26
C ASP A 142 -1.29 -5.31 -22.41
N ALA A 143 -1.03 -4.89 -23.66
CA ALA A 143 -0.51 -3.56 -23.95
C ALA A 143 -1.47 -2.42 -23.59
N GLU A 144 -2.78 -2.65 -23.72
CA GLU A 144 -3.83 -1.67 -23.38
C GLU A 144 -3.90 -1.47 -21.86
N THR A 145 -3.90 -2.56 -21.09
CA THR A 145 -3.84 -2.51 -19.63
C THR A 145 -2.58 -1.78 -19.18
N GLN A 146 -1.42 -2.07 -19.78
CA GLN A 146 -0.16 -1.41 -19.43
C GLN A 146 -0.16 0.10 -19.73
N SER A 147 -0.86 0.57 -20.77
CA SER A 147 -0.92 2.01 -21.07
C SER A 147 -1.76 2.80 -20.06
N HIS A 148 -2.73 2.15 -19.40
CA HIS A 148 -3.65 2.79 -18.46
C HIS A 148 -3.41 2.41 -16.99
N MET A 149 -2.51 1.47 -16.68
CA MET A 149 -2.36 0.90 -15.33
C MET A 149 -2.03 1.90 -14.21
N PHE A 150 -1.45 3.06 -14.56
CA PHE A 150 -1.14 4.12 -13.60
C PHE A 150 -2.21 5.21 -13.54
N GLU A 151 -3.26 5.13 -14.36
CA GLU A 151 -4.38 6.07 -14.30
C GLU A 151 -5.21 5.81 -13.03
N PRO A 152 -5.57 6.87 -12.28
CA PRO A 152 -6.45 6.71 -11.13
C PRO A 152 -7.75 6.02 -11.50
N PHE A 153 -8.19 5.08 -10.66
CA PHE A 153 -9.42 4.31 -10.79
C PHE A 153 -9.46 3.29 -11.94
N PHE A 154 -8.39 3.19 -12.75
CA PHE A 154 -8.30 2.12 -13.75
C PHE A 154 -8.15 0.77 -13.05
N THR A 155 -9.00 -0.20 -13.41
CA THR A 155 -8.90 -1.57 -12.93
C THR A 155 -9.52 -2.55 -13.92
N THR A 156 -8.89 -3.72 -14.06
CA THR A 156 -9.40 -4.86 -14.81
C THR A 156 -10.20 -5.84 -13.93
N LYS A 157 -10.30 -5.57 -12.62
CA LYS A 157 -11.00 -6.40 -11.65
C LYS A 157 -12.50 -6.19 -11.71
N GLU A 158 -13.26 -7.19 -11.25
CA GLU A 158 -14.71 -7.07 -11.13
C GLU A 158 -15.11 -5.87 -10.24
N PRO A 159 -16.29 -5.25 -10.49
CA PRO A 159 -16.80 -4.16 -9.65
C PRO A 159 -16.77 -4.54 -8.17
N GLY A 160 -16.15 -3.68 -7.35
CA GLY A 160 -16.01 -3.90 -5.90
C GLY A 160 -14.77 -4.70 -5.46
N LYS A 161 -14.04 -5.36 -6.38
CA LYS A 161 -12.81 -6.12 -6.06
C LYS A 161 -11.52 -5.33 -6.24
N GLY A 162 -11.60 -4.09 -6.73
CA GLY A 162 -10.45 -3.23 -6.93
C GLY A 162 -10.87 -1.77 -6.99
N THR A 163 -10.13 -0.91 -6.30
CA THR A 163 -10.40 0.52 -6.30
C THR A 163 -9.69 1.26 -7.44
N GLY A 164 -8.78 0.58 -8.14
CA GLY A 164 -7.95 1.15 -9.21
C GLY A 164 -6.96 2.22 -8.73
N LEU A 165 -6.75 2.36 -7.42
CA LEU A 165 -5.86 3.38 -6.85
C LEU A 165 -4.47 2.84 -6.49
N GLY A 166 -4.26 1.53 -6.41
CA GLY A 166 -3.01 0.93 -5.94
C GLY A 166 -1.79 1.35 -6.78
N LEU A 167 -1.81 1.09 -8.09
CA LEU A 167 -0.69 1.43 -8.98
C LEU A 167 -0.56 2.94 -9.22
N ALA A 168 -1.67 3.68 -9.29
CA ALA A 168 -1.65 5.14 -9.36
C ALA A 168 -0.96 5.74 -8.12
N THR A 169 -1.20 5.18 -6.93
CA THR A 169 -0.52 5.55 -5.68
C THR A 169 0.97 5.22 -5.78
N VAL A 170 1.33 4.00 -6.20
CA VAL A 170 2.74 3.62 -6.40
C VAL A 170 3.47 4.63 -7.28
N TYR A 171 2.88 4.98 -8.42
CA TYR A 171 3.46 5.96 -9.34
C TYR A 171 3.68 7.32 -8.66
N GLY A 172 2.67 7.84 -7.95
CA GLY A 172 2.75 9.11 -7.25
C GLY A 172 3.87 9.14 -6.21
N ILE A 173 3.96 8.10 -5.38
CA ILE A 173 4.97 7.97 -4.32
C ILE A 173 6.38 7.92 -4.90
N VAL A 174 6.59 7.08 -5.92
CA VAL A 174 7.89 6.92 -6.58
C VAL A 174 8.35 8.26 -7.15
N ARG A 175 7.47 8.98 -7.84
CA ARG A 175 7.79 10.30 -8.40
C ARG A 175 8.08 11.34 -7.33
N GLN A 176 7.30 11.37 -6.25
CA GLN A 176 7.51 12.29 -5.13
C GLN A 176 8.85 12.04 -4.41
N SER A 177 9.31 10.79 -4.40
CA SER A 177 10.60 10.38 -3.85
C SER A 177 11.78 10.61 -4.80
N GLY A 178 11.56 11.27 -5.95
CA GLY A 178 12.60 11.49 -6.97
C GLY A 178 13.01 10.23 -7.72
N GLY A 179 12.22 9.16 -7.61
CA GLY A 179 12.45 7.90 -8.28
C GLY A 179 11.75 7.78 -9.63
N SER A 180 11.94 6.62 -10.25
CA SER A 180 11.23 6.22 -11.47
C SER A 180 10.78 4.78 -11.39
N ILE A 181 9.74 4.46 -12.16
CA ILE A 181 9.20 3.11 -12.25
C ILE A 181 9.17 2.67 -13.70
N TRP A 182 9.63 1.45 -13.94
CA TRP A 182 9.56 0.75 -15.21
C TRP A 182 8.80 -0.56 -15.01
N VAL A 183 8.01 -0.95 -15.99
CA VAL A 183 7.19 -2.15 -15.90
C VAL A 183 7.40 -2.98 -17.14
N TYR A 184 7.54 -4.29 -16.93
CA TYR A 184 7.48 -5.29 -17.96
C TYR A 184 6.39 -6.28 -17.60
N SER A 185 5.52 -6.60 -18.55
CA SER A 185 4.54 -7.65 -18.40
C SER A 185 4.09 -8.15 -19.76
N GLU A 186 3.78 -9.44 -19.84
CA GLU A 186 3.15 -10.06 -21.00
C GLU A 186 2.05 -11.01 -20.51
N PRO A 187 0.94 -11.16 -21.27
CA PRO A 187 -0.10 -12.11 -20.90
C PRO A 187 0.45 -13.54 -20.71
N GLY A 188 0.19 -14.11 -19.53
CA GLY A 188 0.64 -15.44 -19.12
C GLY A 188 2.07 -15.53 -18.60
N ALA A 189 2.83 -14.42 -18.56
CA ALA A 189 4.23 -14.40 -18.13
C ALA A 189 4.46 -13.62 -16.81
N GLY A 190 3.39 -13.15 -16.18
CA GLY A 190 3.46 -12.30 -14.98
C GLY A 190 3.84 -10.86 -15.26
N SER A 191 4.15 -10.13 -14.20
CA SER A 191 4.60 -8.74 -14.27
C SER A 191 5.89 -8.53 -13.47
N THR A 192 6.64 -7.49 -13.82
CA THR A 192 7.83 -7.04 -13.10
C THR A 192 7.84 -5.53 -13.06
N PHE A 193 7.74 -4.99 -11.84
CA PHE A 193 7.82 -3.56 -11.56
C PHE A 193 9.22 -3.25 -11.02
N LYS A 194 10.01 -2.45 -11.74
CA LYS A 194 11.34 -1.99 -11.33
C LYS A 194 11.27 -0.53 -10.94
N ILE A 195 11.59 -0.24 -9.69
CA ILE A 195 11.63 1.11 -9.14
C ILE A 195 13.09 1.49 -8.94
N TYR A 196 13.48 2.67 -9.41
CA TYR A 196 14.83 3.19 -9.30
C TYR A 196 14.82 4.44 -8.44
N PHE A 197 15.62 4.45 -7.39
CA PHE A 197 15.85 5.60 -6.53
C PHE A 197 17.30 6.09 -6.68
N PRO A 198 17.55 7.40 -6.73
CA PRO A 198 18.90 7.93 -6.70
C PRO A 198 19.63 7.45 -5.44
N ARG A 199 20.86 6.98 -5.61
CA ARG A 199 21.73 6.67 -4.47
C ARG A 199 21.98 7.94 -3.65
N VAL A 200 22.08 7.78 -2.33
CA VAL A 200 22.58 8.82 -1.42
C VAL A 200 23.75 8.34 -0.58
N GLU A 201 24.58 9.28 -0.14
CA GLU A 201 25.63 9.06 0.87
C GLU A 201 25.12 9.51 2.25
N GLY A 202 25.37 8.71 3.29
CA GLY A 202 24.96 8.98 4.69
C GLY A 202 24.65 7.70 5.46
N GLU A 203 24.77 7.71 6.80
CA GLU A 203 24.40 6.55 7.64
C GLU A 203 22.89 6.29 7.61
N PRO A 204 22.44 5.02 7.61
CA PRO A 204 21.02 4.73 7.61
C PRO A 204 20.45 5.13 8.96
N GLU A 205 19.33 5.84 8.97
CA GLU A 205 18.59 5.96 10.21
C GLU A 205 18.07 4.57 10.56
N LYS A 206 18.43 4.07 11.76
CA LYS A 206 17.96 2.75 12.21
C LYS A 206 16.45 2.73 12.12
N VAL A 207 15.90 1.86 11.26
CA VAL A 207 14.48 1.55 11.23
C VAL A 207 14.11 1.06 12.63
N LYS A 208 13.51 1.92 13.43
CA LYS A 208 13.01 1.55 14.75
C LYS A 208 11.76 0.70 14.52
N VAL A 209 11.93 -0.61 14.45
CA VAL A 209 10.83 -1.52 14.73
C VAL A 209 10.35 -1.19 16.15
N PRO A 210 9.07 -0.81 16.35
CA PRO A 210 8.55 -0.60 17.69
C PRO A 210 8.62 -1.95 18.43
N THR A 211 9.66 -2.11 19.24
CA THR A 211 9.90 -3.31 20.07
C THR A 211 9.32 -3.15 21.47
N GLU A 212 8.85 -1.95 21.79
CA GLU A 212 8.14 -1.67 23.03
C GLU A 212 6.65 -1.96 22.85
N PRO A 213 6.01 -2.64 23.82
CA PRO A 213 4.56 -2.68 23.84
C PRO A 213 4.06 -1.23 23.79
N PRO A 214 3.04 -0.95 22.96
CA PRO A 214 2.58 0.40 22.72
C PRO A 214 2.30 1.08 24.06
N ALA A 215 2.78 2.33 24.20
CA ALA A 215 2.63 3.10 25.41
C ALA A 215 1.16 3.10 25.84
N ARG A 216 0.88 2.65 27.07
CA ARG A 216 -0.48 2.67 27.60
C ARG A 216 -0.86 4.10 27.93
N GLY A 217 -1.96 4.57 27.36
CA GLY A 217 -2.55 5.86 27.74
C GLY A 217 -3.45 5.74 28.97
N SER A 218 -3.81 6.87 29.54
CA SER A 218 -4.83 6.97 30.61
C SER A 218 -5.93 7.97 30.28
N GLU A 219 -5.81 8.61 29.12
CA GLU A 219 -6.68 9.66 28.65
C GLU A 219 -8.03 9.11 28.20
N THR A 220 -9.01 10.00 28.14
CA THR A 220 -10.32 9.69 27.55
C THR A 220 -10.32 10.07 26.07
N VAL A 221 -10.70 9.12 25.21
CA VAL A 221 -10.76 9.29 23.75
C VAL A 221 -12.21 9.15 23.29
N LEU A 222 -12.73 10.15 22.56
CA LEU A 222 -14.05 10.10 21.93
C LEU A 222 -13.90 9.61 20.49
N VAL A 223 -14.52 8.48 20.18
CA VAL A 223 -14.57 7.87 18.85
C VAL A 223 -15.94 8.17 18.24
N VAL A 224 -15.94 8.89 17.12
CA VAL A 224 -17.14 9.19 16.34
C VAL A 224 -17.05 8.43 15.03
N GLU A 225 -17.84 7.37 14.90
CA GLU A 225 -17.83 6.44 13.77
C GLU A 225 -19.26 5.99 13.53
N ASP A 226 -19.76 6.06 12.29
CA ASP A 226 -21.17 5.79 12.00
C ASP A 226 -21.48 4.29 11.94
N GLU A 227 -20.50 3.50 11.49
CA GLU A 227 -20.59 2.05 11.39
C GLU A 227 -20.33 1.37 12.75
N ASN A 228 -21.32 0.62 13.25
CA ASN A 228 -21.27 0.05 14.60
C ASN A 228 -20.14 -0.99 14.79
N GLU A 229 -19.86 -1.79 13.77
CA GLU A 229 -18.85 -2.84 13.83
C GLU A 229 -17.44 -2.23 13.92
N VAL A 230 -17.16 -1.23 13.08
CA VAL A 230 -15.90 -0.47 13.10
C VAL A 230 -15.74 0.30 14.41
N ARG A 231 -16.80 0.97 14.88
CA ARG A 231 -16.79 1.68 16.17
C ARG A 231 -16.44 0.75 17.32
N THR A 232 -17.06 -0.43 17.37
CA THR A 232 -16.82 -1.43 18.42
C THR A 232 -15.38 -1.96 18.38
N LEU A 233 -14.87 -2.24 17.18
CA LEU A 233 -13.48 -2.68 16.98
C LEU A 233 -12.48 -1.63 17.48
N VAL A 234 -12.64 -0.37 17.06
CA VAL A 234 -11.75 0.73 17.46
C VAL A 234 -11.82 0.99 18.96
N GLN A 235 -13.01 0.91 19.57
CA GLN A 235 -13.17 1.01 21.02
C GLN A 235 -12.44 -0.11 21.77
N GLY A 236 -12.53 -1.34 21.28
CA GLY A 236 -11.80 -2.48 21.86
C GLY A 236 -10.29 -2.29 21.80
N ILE A 237 -9.77 -1.94 20.62
CA ILE A 237 -8.32 -1.72 20.42
C ILE A 237 -7.81 -0.62 21.35
N LEU A 238 -8.50 0.53 21.43
CA LEU A 238 -8.05 1.63 22.28
C LEU A 238 -8.17 1.28 23.79
N ALA A 239 -9.20 0.53 24.19
CA ALA A 239 -9.35 0.08 25.57
C ALA A 239 -8.22 -0.90 25.98
N ASP A 240 -7.81 -1.80 25.07
CA ASP A 240 -6.69 -2.73 25.30
C ASP A 240 -5.36 -2.00 25.53
N TYR A 241 -5.26 -0.77 25.01
CA TYR A 241 -4.12 0.13 25.16
C TYR A 241 -4.26 1.08 26.36
N GLY A 242 -5.28 0.89 27.22
CA GLY A 242 -5.44 1.59 28.50
C GLY A 242 -6.29 2.86 28.46
N TYR A 243 -6.78 3.27 27.29
CA TYR A 243 -7.61 4.47 27.15
C TYR A 243 -9.04 4.24 27.65
N THR A 244 -9.66 5.29 28.17
CA THR A 244 -11.12 5.30 28.39
C THR A 244 -11.79 5.76 27.10
N VAL A 245 -12.62 4.91 26.47
CA VAL A 245 -13.15 5.22 25.14
C VAL A 245 -14.66 5.51 25.18
N LEU A 246 -15.05 6.69 24.73
CA LEU A 246 -16.44 7.09 24.52
C LEU A 246 -16.80 6.86 23.05
N GLY A 247 -17.92 6.21 22.77
CA GLY A 247 -18.37 5.92 21.41
C GLY A 247 -19.61 6.73 21.04
N ALA A 248 -19.61 7.33 19.85
CA ALA A 248 -20.77 8.00 19.28
C ALA A 248 -20.98 7.58 17.82
N GLY A 249 -22.24 7.33 17.44
CA GLY A 249 -22.58 6.98 16.07
C GLY A 249 -22.70 8.18 15.12
N ARG A 250 -22.60 9.40 15.67
CA ARG A 250 -22.82 10.66 14.95
C ARG A 250 -22.32 11.84 15.76
N SER A 251 -21.96 12.93 15.08
CA SER A 251 -21.39 14.13 15.70
C SER A 251 -22.30 14.76 16.76
N ALA A 252 -23.62 14.73 16.58
CA ALA A 252 -24.59 15.26 17.55
C ALA A 252 -24.72 14.41 18.84
N GLU A 253 -24.33 13.13 18.79
CA GLU A 253 -24.23 12.28 19.97
C GLU A 253 -22.87 12.49 20.65
N ALA A 254 -21.81 12.62 19.86
CA ALA A 254 -20.46 12.91 20.32
C ALA A 254 -20.40 14.19 21.17
N LEU A 255 -21.00 15.28 20.69
CA LEU A 255 -21.05 16.56 21.42
C LEU A 255 -21.74 16.44 22.78
N ARG A 256 -22.81 15.64 22.89
CA ARG A 256 -23.53 15.41 24.15
C ARG A 256 -22.75 14.58 25.18
N LEU A 257 -21.71 13.85 24.74
CA LEU A 257 -20.86 13.04 25.62
C LEU A 257 -19.69 13.84 26.20
N VAL A 258 -19.41 15.04 25.67
CA VAL A 258 -18.30 15.90 26.08
C VAL A 258 -18.73 17.27 26.62
N GLU A 259 -20.04 17.53 26.66
CA GLU A 259 -20.67 18.60 27.45
C GLU A 259 -20.92 18.14 28.89
#